data_AF-A0A4Q5LW00-F1
#
_entry.id   AF-A0A4Q5LW00-F1
#
_cell.length_a   1.000
_cell.length_b   1.000
_cell.length_c   1.000
_cell.angle_alpha   90.00
_cell.angle_beta   90.00
_cell.angle_gamma   90.00
#
_symmetry.space_group_name_H-M   'P 1'
#
loop_
_entity.id
_entity.type
_entity.pdbx_description
1 polymer ?
#
loop_
_entity_poly.entity_id
_entity_poly.type
_entity_poly.pdbx_seq_one_letter_code
_entity_poly.pdbx_strand_id
1 'polypeptide(L)'
;MRTGRALQLEEIANSPNKVTLGFKCNAQLKISLAMEAQNYSMSLSEYVETLVENRHAQQQNMAIAKAPNESGEIWQLTNQIKELKAKLAFFYEEPIMKKAFQESKGKIVPYIDKNGIPRRDSIITIEDVYKILFKTNKL
;
A
#
# COMPACT_ATOMS: atom_id res chain seq x y z
N MET A 1 41.65 -1.15 21.02
CA MET A 1 41.26 -2.19 22.00
C MET A 1 39.81 -1.98 22.39
N ARG A 2 38.90 -2.91 22.08
CA ARG A 2 37.49 -2.86 22.50
C ARG A 2 37.39 -3.43 23.91
N THR A 3 37.21 -2.57 24.90
CA THR A 3 36.89 -2.96 26.28
C THR A 3 35.37 -3.04 26.43
N GLY A 4 34.77 -4.11 25.91
CA GLY A 4 33.36 -4.40 26.17
C GLY A 4 33.25 -5.32 27.37
N ARG A 5 32.66 -4.85 28.49
CA ARG A 5 32.07 -5.76 29.48
C ARG A 5 31.04 -6.63 28.74
N ALA A 6 31.02 -7.93 29.01
CA ALA A 6 30.00 -8.82 28.45
C ALA A 6 28.62 -8.31 28.89
N LEU A 7 27.72 -8.12 27.92
CA LEU A 7 26.33 -7.76 28.20
C LEU A 7 25.64 -8.94 28.87
N GLN A 8 25.10 -8.72 30.08
CA GLN A 8 24.27 -9.69 30.79
C GLN A 8 22.84 -9.64 30.22
N LEU A 9 22.62 -10.39 29.14
CA LEU A 9 21.36 -10.36 28.38
C LEU A 9 20.14 -10.82 29.20
N GLU A 10 20.35 -11.75 30.14
CA GLU A 10 19.27 -12.31 30.98
C GLU A 10 18.72 -11.30 32.00
N GLU A 11 19.58 -10.48 32.58
CA GLU A 11 19.17 -9.43 33.52
C GLU A 11 18.45 -8.28 32.80
N ILE A 12 18.89 -7.96 31.57
CA ILE A 12 18.26 -6.93 30.73
C ILE A 12 16.88 -7.40 30.25
N ALA A 13 16.74 -8.67 29.87
CA ALA A 13 15.47 -9.23 29.38
C ALA A 13 14.36 -9.26 30.45
N ASN A 14 14.74 -9.40 31.73
CA ASN A 14 13.81 -9.48 32.85
C ASN A 14 13.66 -8.16 33.64
N SER A 15 14.31 -7.08 33.20
CA SER A 15 14.23 -5.79 33.87
C SER A 15 12.83 -5.18 33.69
N PRO A 16 12.11 -4.85 34.77
CA PRO A 16 10.82 -4.16 34.67
C PRO A 16 10.95 -2.69 34.27
N ASN A 17 12.16 -2.13 34.36
CA ASN A 17 12.44 -0.72 34.06
C ASN A 17 13.15 -0.57 32.71
N LYS A 18 12.94 0.60 32.07
CA LYS A 18 13.69 1.00 30.86
C LYS A 18 15.20 0.94 31.13
N VAL A 19 15.94 0.35 30.20
CA VAL A 19 17.40 0.17 30.28
C VAL A 19 18.11 1.21 29.40
N THR A 20 19.21 1.77 29.90
CA THR A 20 19.95 2.84 29.22
C THR A 20 20.90 2.31 28.15
N LEU A 21 20.76 2.79 26.92
CA LEU A 21 21.71 2.56 25.83
C LEU A 21 22.73 3.71 25.75
N GLY A 22 23.93 3.52 26.29
CA GLY A 22 25.02 4.50 26.20
C GLY A 22 25.93 4.24 24.98
N PHE A 23 26.03 5.21 24.06
CA PHE A 23 26.96 5.11 22.92
C PHE A 23 27.67 6.44 22.62
N LYS A 24 28.87 6.35 22.06
CA LYS A 24 29.64 7.50 21.57
C LYS A 24 29.34 7.70 20.09
N CYS A 25 29.10 8.94 19.67
CA CYS A 25 28.92 9.33 18.27
C CYS A 25 29.78 10.55 17.94
N ASN A 26 29.96 10.83 16.65
CA ASN A 26 30.58 12.04 16.15
C ASN A 26 29.71 13.27 16.45
N ALA A 27 30.36 14.42 16.68
CA ALA A 27 29.68 15.66 17.03
C ALA A 27 28.64 16.09 15.98
N GLN A 28 28.98 15.96 14.69
CA GLN A 28 28.07 16.33 13.60
C GLN A 28 26.75 15.54 13.64
N LEU A 29 26.82 14.22 13.85
CA LEU A 29 25.63 13.38 13.94
C LEU A 29 24.76 13.77 15.14
N LYS A 30 25.38 14.08 16.28
CA LYS A 30 24.65 14.54 17.47
C LYS A 30 23.89 15.84 17.19
N ILE A 31 24.50 16.77 16.46
CA ILE A 31 23.86 18.02 16.06
C ILE A 31 22.69 17.74 15.12
N SER A 32 22.89 16.93 14.07
CA SER A 32 21.81 16.57 13.13
C SER A 32 20.62 15.94 13.85
N LEU A 33 20.86 14.94 14.70
CA LEU A 33 19.79 14.27 15.46
C LEU A 33 19.09 15.23 16.44
N ALA A 34 19.81 16.18 17.03
CA ALA A 34 19.21 17.17 17.92
C ALA A 34 18.32 18.16 17.17
N MET A 35 18.74 18.60 15.97
CA MET A 35 17.92 19.47 15.12
C MET A 35 16.65 18.73 14.65
N GLU A 36 16.76 17.47 14.26
CA GLU A 36 15.62 16.65 13.90
C GLU A 36 14.65 16.48 15.08
N ALA A 37 15.15 16.13 16.27
CA ALA A 37 14.32 16.03 17.47
C ALA A 37 13.58 17.33 17.79
N GLN A 38 14.25 18.47 17.65
CA GLN A 38 13.63 19.79 17.83
C GLN A 38 12.51 20.05 16.81
N ASN A 39 12.69 19.65 15.55
CA ASN A 39 11.65 19.79 14.51
C ASN A 39 10.39 18.97 14.86
N TYR A 40 10.56 17.82 15.51
CA TYR A 40 9.45 16.99 15.98
C TYR A 40 8.94 17.36 17.38
N SER A 41 9.47 18.41 18.00
CA SER A 41 9.15 18.83 19.38
C SER A 41 9.37 17.71 20.41
N MET A 42 10.39 16.88 20.20
CA MET A 42 10.76 15.76 21.07
C MET A 42 12.12 16.01 21.72
N SER A 43 12.38 15.33 22.84
CA SER A 43 13.74 15.23 23.37
C SER A 43 14.63 14.37 22.45
N LEU A 44 15.93 14.61 22.48
CA LEU A 44 16.89 13.81 21.70
C LEU A 44 16.79 12.31 22.04
N SER A 45 16.56 11.96 23.31
CA SER A 45 16.38 10.58 23.77
C SER A 45 15.14 9.93 23.17
N GLU A 46 13.99 10.61 23.19
CA GLU A 46 12.72 10.09 22.63
C GLU A 46 12.81 9.93 21.11
N TYR A 47 13.45 10.89 20.44
CA TYR A 47 13.65 10.83 19.00
C TYR A 47 14.52 9.63 18.60
N VAL A 48 15.62 9.40 19.32
CA VAL A 48 16.50 8.25 19.08
C VAL A 48 15.82 6.92 19.43
N GLU A 49 15.04 6.87 20.50
CA GLU A 49 14.21 5.70 20.84
C GLU A 49 13.27 5.35 19.68
N THR A 50 12.54 6.34 19.17
CA THR A 50 11.61 6.19 18.05
C THR A 50 12.33 5.72 16.76
N LEU A 51 13.52 6.26 16.46
CA LEU A 51 14.30 5.84 15.30
C LEU A 51 14.76 4.39 15.41
N VAL A 52 15.18 3.95 16.59
CA VAL A 52 15.64 2.58 16.84
C VAL A 52 14.47 1.60 16.78
N GLU A 53 13.34 1.93 17.39
CA GLU A 53 12.10 1.13 17.33
C GLU A 53 11.61 0.98 15.89
N ASN A 54 11.50 2.08 15.15
CA ASN A 54 11.07 2.06 13.75
C ASN A 54 12.01 1.23 12.87
N ARG A 55 13.33 1.33 13.09
CA ARG A 55 14.31 0.50 12.38
C ARG A 55 14.12 -0.98 12.69
N HIS A 56 13.91 -1.34 13.96
CA HIS A 56 13.70 -2.73 14.35
C HIS A 56 12.38 -3.28 13.80
N ALA A 57 11.30 -2.50 13.85
CA ALA A 57 10.02 -2.86 13.25
C ALA A 57 10.15 -3.08 11.73
N GLN A 58 10.86 -2.19 11.02
CA GLN A 58 11.14 -2.36 9.60
C GLN A 58 11.98 -3.61 9.31
N GLN A 59 13.01 -3.89 10.13
CA GLN A 59 13.84 -5.08 9.96
C GLN A 59 13.09 -6.37 10.27
N GLN A 60 12.19 -6.38 11.26
CA GLN A 60 11.31 -7.51 11.53
C GLN A 60 10.31 -7.72 10.38
N ASN A 61 9.72 -6.66 9.86
CA ASN A 61 8.85 -6.73 8.68
C ASN A 61 9.62 -7.23 7.44
N MET A 62 10.90 -6.85 7.28
CA MET A 62 11.78 -7.36 6.23
C MET A 62 12.24 -8.80 6.48
N ALA A 63 12.39 -9.24 7.74
CA ALA A 63 12.71 -10.62 8.09
C ALA A 63 11.51 -11.55 7.82
N ILE A 64 10.28 -11.08 8.05
CA ILE A 64 9.05 -11.75 7.62
C ILE A 64 8.95 -11.77 6.08
N ALA A 65 9.41 -10.72 5.40
CA ALA A 65 9.52 -10.68 3.93
C ALA A 65 10.70 -11.51 3.35
N LYS A 66 11.53 -12.14 4.19
CA LYS A 66 12.60 -13.07 3.79
C LYS A 66 12.29 -14.54 4.12
N ALA A 67 11.04 -14.86 4.47
CA ALA A 67 10.50 -16.19 4.19
C ALA A 67 10.25 -16.27 2.67
N PRO A 68 10.62 -17.38 2.01
CA PRO A 68 10.95 -17.40 0.58
C PRO A 68 9.74 -17.04 -0.29
N ASN A 69 9.91 -16.04 -1.17
CA ASN A 69 9.27 -15.83 -2.48
C ASN A 69 7.74 -16.03 -2.68
N GLU A 70 6.93 -16.27 -1.66
CA GLU A 70 5.49 -16.48 -1.83
C GLU A 70 4.67 -15.22 -1.52
N SER A 71 5.15 -14.32 -0.65
CA SER A 71 4.34 -13.20 -0.15
C SER A 71 4.16 -12.04 -1.15
N GLY A 72 5.15 -11.78 -2.01
CA GLY A 72 5.05 -10.78 -3.08
C GLY A 72 4.10 -11.22 -4.20
N GLU A 73 4.20 -12.48 -4.61
CA GLU A 73 3.29 -13.09 -5.58
C GLU A 73 1.88 -13.23 -4.99
N ILE A 74 1.74 -13.69 -3.74
CA ILE A 74 0.44 -13.78 -3.06
C ILE A 74 -0.18 -12.39 -2.91
N TRP A 75 0.56 -11.34 -2.54
CA TRP A 75 0.01 -9.98 -2.45
C TRP A 75 -0.43 -9.45 -3.82
N GLN A 76 0.36 -9.67 -4.87
CA GLN A 76 -0.01 -9.31 -6.25
C GLN A 76 -1.23 -10.10 -6.72
N LEU A 77 -1.27 -11.41 -6.51
CA LEU A 77 -2.39 -12.30 -6.82
C LEU A 77 -3.65 -11.91 -6.03
N THR A 78 -3.50 -11.56 -4.75
CA THR A 78 -4.62 -11.14 -3.90
C THR A 78 -5.21 -9.82 -4.38
N ASN A 79 -4.36 -8.87 -4.78
CA ASN A 79 -4.81 -7.62 -5.39
C ASN A 79 -5.46 -7.84 -6.75
N GLN A 80 -4.90 -8.69 -7.60
CA GLN A 80 -5.50 -9.07 -8.87
C GLN A 80 -6.87 -9.76 -8.67
N ILE A 81 -6.99 -10.67 -7.71
CA ILE A 81 -8.26 -11.32 -7.35
C ILE A 81 -9.26 -10.30 -6.84
N LYS A 82 -8.83 -9.32 -6.04
CA LYS A 82 -9.70 -8.25 -5.53
C LYS A 82 -10.20 -7.36 -6.67
N GLU A 83 -9.34 -6.97 -7.60
CA GLU A 83 -9.73 -6.23 -8.80
C GLU A 83 -10.68 -7.02 -9.70
N LEU A 84 -10.40 -8.31 -9.92
CA LEU A 84 -11.26 -9.18 -10.72
C LEU A 84 -12.62 -9.37 -10.07
N LYS A 85 -12.69 -9.54 -8.73
CA LYS A 85 -13.96 -9.60 -8.00
C LYS A 85 -14.74 -8.29 -8.09
N ALA A 86 -14.08 -7.14 -7.96
CA ALA A 86 -14.73 -5.85 -8.11
C ALA A 86 -15.27 -5.63 -9.53
N LYS A 87 -14.51 -6.03 -10.56
CA LYS A 87 -14.98 -6.05 -11.95
C LYS A 87 -16.17 -7.00 -12.12
N LEU A 88 -16.13 -8.19 -11.52
CA LEU A 88 -17.21 -9.16 -11.63
C LEU A 88 -18.51 -8.63 -11.01
N ALA A 89 -18.43 -8.04 -9.81
CA ALA A 89 -19.57 -7.40 -9.17
C ALA A 89 -20.14 -6.24 -10.02
N PHE A 90 -19.29 -5.31 -10.46
CA PHE A 90 -19.73 -4.12 -11.19
C PHE A 90 -20.26 -4.41 -12.60
N PHE A 91 -19.62 -5.33 -13.32
CA PHE A 91 -19.98 -5.62 -14.71
C PHE A 91 -21.01 -6.75 -14.84
N TYR A 92 -20.95 -7.80 -14.01
CA TYR A 92 -21.68 -9.05 -14.23
C TYR A 92 -22.76 -9.36 -13.18
N GLU A 93 -22.66 -8.81 -11.96
CA GLU A 93 -23.71 -8.96 -10.94
C GLU A 93 -24.79 -7.88 -11.05
N GLU A 94 -24.45 -6.71 -11.58
CA GLU A 94 -25.44 -5.65 -11.87
C GLU A 94 -26.43 -6.09 -12.97
N PRO A 95 -27.72 -6.31 -12.65
CA PRO A 95 -28.69 -6.89 -13.57
C PRO A 95 -28.89 -6.05 -14.84
N ILE A 96 -28.76 -4.72 -14.71
CA ILE A 96 -28.95 -3.75 -15.78
C ILE A 96 -27.84 -3.88 -16.82
N MET A 97 -26.59 -4.01 -16.39
CA MET A 97 -25.42 -4.15 -17.27
C MET A 97 -25.45 -5.46 -18.03
N LYS A 98 -25.80 -6.55 -17.34
CA LYS A 98 -25.93 -7.88 -17.94
C LYS A 98 -27.04 -7.93 -18.98
N LYS A 99 -28.20 -7.33 -18.67
CA LYS A 99 -29.34 -7.26 -19.59
C LYS A 99 -29.00 -6.42 -20.83
N ALA A 100 -28.43 -5.23 -20.63
CA ALA A 100 -28.01 -4.36 -21.73
C ALA A 100 -26.97 -5.04 -22.63
N PHE A 101 -26.01 -5.79 -22.07
CA PHE A 101 -25.06 -6.57 -22.85
C PHE A 101 -25.74 -7.71 -23.63
N GLN A 102 -26.61 -8.50 -23.00
CA GLN A 102 -27.29 -9.61 -23.68
C GLN A 102 -28.15 -9.13 -24.87
N GLU A 103 -28.80 -7.98 -24.75
CA GLU A 103 -29.66 -7.42 -25.80
C GLU A 103 -28.86 -6.84 -26.98
N SER A 104 -27.61 -6.41 -26.73
CA SER A 104 -26.79 -5.65 -27.68
C SER A 104 -25.52 -6.35 -28.14
N LYS A 105 -25.18 -7.51 -27.57
CA LYS A 105 -24.00 -8.31 -27.92
C LYS A 105 -23.96 -8.62 -29.41
N GLY A 106 -22.83 -8.31 -30.04
CA GLY A 106 -22.59 -8.50 -31.47
C GLY A 106 -23.25 -7.45 -32.38
N LYS A 107 -23.97 -6.48 -31.81
CA LYS A 107 -24.57 -5.37 -32.56
C LYS A 107 -23.69 -4.13 -32.50
N ILE A 108 -23.80 -3.30 -33.54
CA ILE A 108 -23.26 -1.94 -33.56
C ILE A 108 -24.34 -1.02 -33.03
N VAL A 109 -24.11 -0.41 -31.87
CA VAL A 109 -25.09 0.48 -31.23
C VAL A 109 -24.76 1.93 -31.58
N PRO A 110 -25.70 2.65 -32.22
CA PRO A 110 -25.57 4.10 -32.39
C PRO A 110 -25.84 4.81 -31.06
N TYR A 111 -24.98 5.76 -30.71
CA TYR A 111 -25.16 6.61 -29.54
C TYR A 111 -24.65 8.02 -29.82
N ILE A 112 -25.10 8.99 -29.03
CA ILE A 112 -24.61 10.37 -29.09
C ILE A 112 -23.62 10.55 -27.96
N ASP A 113 -22.37 10.89 -28.27
CA ASP A 113 -21.37 11.14 -27.23
C ASP A 113 -21.66 12.45 -26.48
N LYS A 114 -20.95 12.67 -25.37
CA LYS A 114 -21.05 13.87 -24.53
C LYS A 114 -20.82 15.19 -25.26
N ASN A 115 -20.21 15.16 -26.45
CA ASN A 115 -19.99 16.34 -27.29
C ASN A 115 -21.12 16.54 -28.32
N GLY A 116 -22.18 15.72 -28.28
CA GLY A 116 -23.28 15.76 -29.23
C GLY A 116 -22.96 15.07 -30.56
N ILE A 117 -21.86 14.33 -30.66
CA ILE A 117 -21.43 13.70 -31.90
C ILE A 117 -22.03 12.29 -31.99
N PRO A 118 -22.74 11.94 -33.08
CA PRO A 118 -23.23 10.59 -33.29
C PRO A 118 -22.05 9.64 -33.54
N ARG A 119 -21.99 8.57 -32.74
CA ARG A 119 -21.01 7.50 -32.85
C ARG A 119 -21.69 6.15 -32.96
N ARG A 120 -20.92 5.16 -33.41
CA ARG A 120 -21.35 3.78 -33.57
C ARG A 120 -20.22 2.88 -33.12
N ASP A 121 -20.40 2.20 -31.99
CA ASP A 121 -19.41 1.24 -31.47
C ASP A 121 -20.05 -0.16 -31.45
N SER A 122 -19.25 -1.20 -31.75
CA SER A 122 -19.66 -2.59 -31.61
C SER A 122 -19.57 -3.03 -30.15
N ILE A 123 -20.57 -3.78 -29.67
CA ILE A 123 -20.57 -4.33 -28.32
C ILE A 123 -20.13 -5.79 -28.40
N ILE A 124 -18.86 -6.03 -28.09
CA ILE A 124 -18.26 -7.37 -28.11
C ILE A 124 -18.13 -7.89 -26.68
N THR A 125 -17.76 -7.01 -25.75
CA THR A 125 -17.65 -7.32 -24.31
C THR A 125 -18.57 -6.44 -23.47
N ILE A 126 -18.83 -6.85 -22.23
CA ILE A 126 -19.73 -6.10 -21.32
C ILE A 126 -19.14 -4.73 -20.96
N GLU A 127 -17.81 -4.59 -20.99
CA GLU A 127 -17.11 -3.33 -20.80
C GLU A 127 -17.43 -2.33 -21.91
N ASP A 128 -17.80 -2.77 -23.11
CA ASP A 128 -18.17 -1.88 -24.21
C ASP A 128 -19.50 -1.18 -23.94
N VAL A 129 -20.44 -1.86 -23.25
CA VAL A 129 -21.69 -1.26 -22.78
C VAL A 129 -21.38 -0.12 -21.81
N TYR A 130 -20.49 -0.35 -20.85
CA TYR A 130 -20.05 0.67 -19.91
C TYR A 130 -19.36 1.85 -20.60
N LYS A 131 -18.45 1.59 -21.55
CA LYS A 131 -17.77 2.65 -22.31
C LYS A 131 -18.79 3.53 -23.05
N ILE A 132 -19.82 2.94 -23.65
CA ILE A 132 -20.87 3.70 -24.33
C ILE A 132 -21.63 4.56 -23.32
N LEU A 133 -22.10 3.98 -22.21
CA LEU A 133 -22.81 4.70 -21.14
C LEU A 133 -21.98 5.85 -20.54
N PHE A 134 -20.68 5.63 -20.36
CA PHE A 134 -19.75 6.64 -19.86
C PHE A 134 -19.51 7.76 -20.88
N LYS A 135 -19.43 7.43 -22.17
CA LYS A 135 -19.28 8.42 -23.24
C LYS A 135 -20.56 9.22 -23.49
N THR A 136 -21.74 8.66 -23.20
CA THR A 136 -23.04 9.33 -23.36
C THR A 136 -23.39 10.24 -22.19
N ASN A 137 -22.99 9.89 -20.97
CA ASN A 137 -23.28 10.69 -19.78
C ASN A 137 -22.35 11.91 -19.70
N LYS A 138 -22.95 13.12 -19.75
CA LYS A 138 -22.32 14.33 -19.22
C LYS A 138 -22.42 14.26 -17.70
N LEU A 139 -21.31 13.95 -17.02
CA LEU A 139 -21.16 14.32 -15.61
C LEU A 139 -21.00 15.83 -15.50
#